data_AF-A0A8T5TZ22-F1
#
_entry.id   AF-A0A8T5TZ22-F1
#
_cell.length_a   1.000
_cell.length_b   1.000
_cell.length_c   1.000
_cell.angle_alpha   90.00
_cell.angle_beta   90.00
_cell.angle_gamma   90.00
#
_symmetry.space_group_name_H-M   'P 1'
#
loop_
_entity.id
_entity.type
_entity.pdbx_description
1 polymer ?
#
loop_
_entity_poly.entity_id
_entity_poly.type
_entity_poly.pdbx_seq_one_letter_code
_entity_poly.pdbx_strand_id
1 'polypeptide(L)'
;MQSEESKIKFYDKLKDYNGQIYTGMKIGGTHKWHYNNGKWLETKVAPDQWTFNFQSIKTRFQSAPMNSGAKLNTKYHWYMIADQIASKLDANSYLTNMKGIKFKIGHKRPNWKTFSYNYPEQESYKDRIIKILEKTLENLKNEKIGIGKFTF
;
A
#
# COMPACT_ATOMS: atom_id res chain seq x y z
N MET A 1 -24.76 21.06 15.45
CA MET A 1 -23.80 21.51 14.42
C MET A 1 -22.40 21.41 15.01
N GLN A 2 -21.72 20.26 14.85
CA GLN A 2 -20.34 20.10 15.35
C GLN A 2 -19.38 20.80 14.39
N SER A 3 -18.61 21.76 14.91
CA SER A 3 -17.65 22.57 14.14
C SER A 3 -16.62 21.69 13.43
N GLU A 4 -16.18 22.11 12.24
CA GLU A 4 -15.19 21.38 11.42
C GLU A 4 -13.86 21.15 12.16
N GLU A 5 -13.50 22.00 13.12
CA GLU A 5 -12.37 21.81 14.03
C GLU A 5 -12.45 20.51 14.86
N SER A 6 -13.66 20.07 15.23
CA SER A 6 -13.85 18.84 16.01
C SER A 6 -13.60 17.57 15.18
N LYS A 7 -13.80 17.64 13.86
CA LYS A 7 -13.52 16.53 12.92
C LYS A 7 -12.04 16.40 12.59
N ILE A 8 -11.30 17.50 12.50
CA ILE A 8 -9.85 17.53 12.24
C ILE A 8 -9.08 16.75 13.32
N LYS A 9 -9.49 16.89 14.60
CA LYS A 9 -8.87 16.16 15.72
C LYS A 9 -9.08 14.64 15.69
N PHE A 10 -9.94 14.07 14.83
CA PHE A 10 -10.27 12.64 14.91
C PHE A 10 -9.46 11.75 13.96
N TYR A 11 -8.99 12.29 12.82
CA TYR A 11 -8.28 11.48 11.82
C TYR A 11 -6.84 11.14 12.24
N ASP A 12 -6.13 12.09 12.85
CA ASP A 12 -4.75 11.92 13.30
C ASP A 12 -4.62 11.34 14.71
N LYS A 13 -5.74 11.04 15.38
CA LYS A 13 -5.70 10.30 16.64
C LYS A 13 -5.10 8.91 16.46
N LEU A 14 -4.31 8.52 17.46
CA LEU A 14 -3.90 7.14 17.68
C LEU A 14 -5.15 6.27 17.82
N LYS A 15 -5.13 5.11 17.17
CA LYS A 15 -6.18 4.09 17.16
C LYS A 15 -5.55 2.78 17.59
N ASP A 16 -6.33 1.90 18.21
CA ASP A 16 -5.90 0.55 18.55
C ASP A 16 -6.58 -0.48 17.64
N TYR A 17 -5.87 -1.56 17.33
CA TYR A 17 -6.44 -2.76 16.74
C TYR A 17 -5.62 -3.97 17.16
N ASN A 18 -6.24 -4.89 17.90
CA ASN A 18 -5.60 -6.09 18.46
C ASN A 18 -4.29 -5.77 19.21
N GLY A 19 -4.27 -4.69 19.99
CA GLY A 19 -3.09 -4.25 20.74
C GLY A 19 -2.04 -3.51 19.90
N GLN A 20 -2.29 -3.29 18.60
CA GLN A 20 -1.42 -2.50 17.74
C GLN A 20 -1.94 -1.07 17.60
N ILE A 21 -1.14 -0.12 18.06
CA ILE A 21 -1.43 1.31 17.90
C ILE A 21 -1.09 1.78 16.47
N TYR A 22 -2.02 2.47 15.81
CA TYR A 22 -1.86 3.00 14.46
C TYR A 22 -2.49 4.39 14.26
N THR A 23 -2.17 5.03 13.13
CA THR A 23 -2.69 6.35 12.72
C THR A 23 -3.22 6.32 11.28
N GLY A 24 -4.00 7.34 10.92
CA GLY A 24 -4.57 7.48 9.59
C GLY A 24 -5.94 6.81 9.46
N MET A 25 -6.20 6.23 8.28
CA MET A 25 -7.51 5.66 7.95
C MET A 25 -7.88 4.51 8.89
N LYS A 26 -9.14 4.46 9.35
CA LYS A 26 -9.67 3.34 10.14
C LYS A 26 -9.63 2.04 9.33
N ILE A 27 -9.32 0.92 10.00
CA ILE A 27 -9.41 -0.43 9.43
C ILE A 27 -10.83 -0.68 8.89
N GLY A 28 -10.95 -1.36 7.74
CA GLY A 28 -12.18 -1.53 6.97
C GLY A 28 -12.52 -0.34 6.04
N GLY A 29 -11.80 0.78 6.17
CA GLY A 29 -11.95 1.92 5.29
C GLY A 29 -11.46 1.66 3.86
N THR A 30 -12.12 2.25 2.86
CA THR A 30 -11.74 2.13 1.44
C THR A 30 -11.39 3.48 0.83
N HIS A 31 -10.29 3.53 0.07
CA HIS A 31 -10.01 4.64 -0.84
C HIS A 31 -10.16 4.20 -2.29
N LYS A 32 -10.84 5.02 -3.09
CA LYS A 32 -10.86 4.91 -4.54
C LYS A 32 -9.97 5.97 -5.16
N TRP A 33 -9.21 5.58 -6.17
CA TRP A 33 -8.23 6.44 -6.83
C TRP A 33 -8.25 6.21 -8.33
N HIS A 34 -8.04 7.27 -9.10
CA HIS A 34 -7.70 7.18 -10.50
C HIS A 34 -6.18 7.21 -10.67
N TYR A 35 -5.68 6.32 -11.51
CA TYR A 35 -4.28 6.30 -11.95
C TYR A 35 -4.25 6.81 -13.39
N ASN A 36 -4.12 8.13 -13.54
CA ASN A 36 -4.18 8.78 -14.82
C ASN A 36 -2.84 8.61 -15.56
N ASN A 37 -2.90 8.41 -16.87
CA ASN A 37 -1.73 8.29 -17.76
C ASN A 37 -0.71 7.25 -17.27
N GLY A 38 -1.20 6.10 -16.78
CA GLY A 38 -0.35 5.04 -16.27
C GLY A 38 0.54 4.47 -17.37
N LYS A 39 1.86 4.49 -17.13
CA LYS A 39 2.86 3.89 -18.01
C LYS A 39 3.41 2.65 -17.34
N TRP A 40 3.25 1.51 -18.01
CA TRP A 40 3.83 0.25 -17.61
C TRP A 40 5.01 -0.04 -18.54
N LEU A 41 6.20 -0.15 -17.96
CA LEU A 41 7.40 -0.53 -18.68
C LEU A 41 7.90 -1.84 -18.08
N GLU A 42 8.08 -2.85 -18.91
CA GLU A 42 8.59 -4.15 -18.50
C GLU A 42 9.69 -4.64 -19.43
N THR A 43 10.65 -5.34 -18.84
CA THR A 43 11.81 -5.91 -19.53
C THR A 43 11.95 -7.36 -19.12
N LYS A 44 11.97 -8.26 -20.11
CA LYS A 44 12.24 -9.68 -19.88
C LYS A 44 13.70 -9.85 -19.49
N VAL A 45 13.96 -10.45 -18.34
CA VAL A 45 15.32 -10.66 -17.80
C VAL A 45 15.69 -12.14 -17.65
N ALA A 46 14.70 -13.04 -17.68
CA ALA A 46 14.89 -14.49 -17.77
C ALA A 46 13.65 -15.15 -18.43
N PRO A 47 13.65 -16.47 -18.72
CA PRO A 47 12.51 -17.16 -19.33
C PRO A 47 11.16 -16.85 -18.67
N ASP A 48 11.14 -16.89 -17.34
CA ASP A 48 9.95 -16.67 -16.50
C ASP A 48 10.09 -15.45 -15.56
N GLN A 49 11.02 -14.54 -15.87
CA GLN A 49 11.28 -13.37 -15.04
C GLN A 49 11.27 -12.08 -15.85
N TRP A 50 10.47 -11.13 -15.37
CA TRP A 50 10.40 -9.79 -15.89
C TRP A 50 10.65 -8.80 -14.77
N THR A 51 11.35 -7.72 -15.09
CA THR A 51 11.36 -6.52 -14.25
C THR A 51 10.32 -5.55 -14.79
N PHE A 52 9.69 -4.78 -13.92
CA PHE A 52 8.72 -3.79 -14.34
C PHE A 52 8.81 -2.51 -13.49
N ASN A 53 8.37 -1.41 -14.10
CA ASN A 53 8.20 -0.12 -13.46
C ASN A 53 6.86 0.47 -13.90
N PHE A 54 6.07 0.93 -12.94
CA PHE A 54 4.80 1.59 -13.19
C PHE A 54 4.83 3.03 -12.66
N GLN A 55 4.52 3.99 -13.53
CA GLN A 55 4.45 5.40 -13.19
C GLN A 55 3.11 5.99 -13.61
N SER A 56 2.49 6.75 -12.70
CA SER A 56 1.20 7.37 -12.94
C SER A 56 0.96 8.51 -11.97
N ILE A 57 0.20 9.52 -12.40
CA ILE A 57 -0.36 10.53 -11.51
C ILE A 57 -1.62 9.96 -10.89
N LYS A 58 -1.59 9.81 -9.56
CA LYS A 58 -2.70 9.27 -8.78
C LYS A 58 -3.57 10.41 -8.21
N THR A 59 -4.85 10.42 -8.54
CA THR A 59 -5.83 11.41 -8.06
C THR A 59 -6.96 10.74 -7.29
N ARG A 60 -7.53 11.43 -6.29
CA ARG A 60 -8.65 10.86 -5.53
C ARG A 60 -9.88 10.79 -6.43
N PHE A 61 -10.65 9.71 -6.29
CA PHE A 61 -11.97 9.61 -6.91
C PHE A 61 -12.94 10.68 -6.36
N GLN A 62 -12.80 11.02 -5.07
CA GLN A 62 -13.55 12.07 -4.39
C GLN A 62 -12.59 13.00 -3.66
N SER A 63 -12.88 14.30 -3.69
CA SER A 63 -12.10 15.31 -2.98
C SER A 63 -11.92 14.93 -1.52
N ALA A 64 -10.71 15.13 -1.00
CA ALA A 64 -10.45 14.94 0.42
C ALA A 64 -11.18 16.03 1.22
N PRO A 65 -11.61 15.74 2.47
CA PRO A 65 -12.03 16.78 3.39
C PRO A 65 -10.99 17.89 3.52
N MET A 66 -11.44 19.12 3.72
CA MET A 66 -10.56 20.28 3.90
C MET A 66 -9.58 20.02 5.06
N ASN A 67 -8.32 20.42 4.88
CA ASN A 67 -7.21 20.21 5.84
C ASN A 67 -6.92 18.75 6.22
N SER A 68 -7.39 17.77 5.44
CA SER A 68 -7.08 16.36 5.66
C SER A 68 -5.96 15.85 4.75
N GLY A 69 -5.28 14.80 5.22
CA GLY A 69 -4.25 14.10 4.45
C GLY A 69 -2.83 14.55 4.74
N ALA A 70 -1.90 14.02 3.96
CA ALA A 70 -0.48 14.28 4.16
C ALA A 70 -0.09 15.66 3.63
N LYS A 71 0.87 16.32 4.30
CA LYS A 71 1.46 17.57 3.81
C LYS A 71 2.11 17.37 2.43
N LEU A 72 2.12 18.43 1.63
CA LEU A 72 2.84 18.47 0.35
C LEU A 72 4.29 17.99 0.54
N ASN A 73 4.82 17.25 -0.44
CA ASN A 73 6.16 16.62 -0.42
C ASN A 73 6.33 15.46 0.57
N THR A 74 5.26 15.01 1.24
CA THR A 74 5.31 13.74 1.97
C THR A 74 5.41 12.57 0.98
N LYS A 75 6.36 11.66 1.22
CA LYS A 75 6.48 10.41 0.46
C LYS A 75 6.08 9.23 1.35
N TYR A 76 5.39 8.25 0.77
CA TYR A 76 5.10 6.98 1.41
C TYR A 76 5.77 5.86 0.65
N HIS A 77 6.40 4.96 1.37
CA HIS A 77 6.93 3.71 0.83
C HIS A 77 6.00 2.59 1.23
N TRP A 78 5.38 1.97 0.22
CA TRP A 78 4.55 0.79 0.38
C TRP A 78 5.23 -0.39 -0.30
N TYR A 79 5.21 -1.55 0.36
CA TYR A 79 5.56 -2.82 -0.26
C TYR A 79 4.28 -3.56 -0.62
N MET A 80 4.24 -4.18 -1.80
CA MET A 80 3.08 -4.89 -2.30
C MET A 80 3.48 -6.32 -2.63
N ILE A 81 2.61 -7.26 -2.28
CA ILE A 81 2.63 -8.64 -2.78
C ILE A 81 1.32 -8.79 -3.53
N ALA A 82 1.38 -9.03 -4.83
CA ALA A 82 0.21 -9.04 -5.69
C ALA A 82 0.39 -9.98 -6.86
N ASP A 83 -0.71 -10.62 -7.25
CA ASP A 83 -0.85 -11.32 -8.51
C ASP A 83 -1.34 -10.33 -9.57
N GLN A 84 -0.87 -10.52 -10.80
CA GLN A 84 -1.37 -9.85 -11.98
C GLN A 84 -1.93 -10.90 -12.94
N ILE A 85 -3.11 -10.65 -13.48
CA ILE A 85 -3.68 -11.38 -14.60
C ILE A 85 -3.85 -10.40 -15.75
N ALA A 86 -3.22 -10.71 -16.89
CA ALA A 86 -3.38 -9.97 -18.13
C ALA A 86 -4.29 -10.77 -19.08
N SER A 87 -5.48 -10.25 -19.38
CA SER A 87 -6.43 -10.89 -20.30
C SER A 87 -6.44 -10.15 -21.62
N LYS A 88 -6.08 -10.85 -22.71
CA LYS A 88 -6.15 -10.28 -24.07
C LYS A 88 -7.61 -9.99 -24.41
N LEU A 89 -7.90 -8.75 -24.79
CA LEU A 89 -9.25 -8.33 -25.21
C LEU A 89 -9.36 -8.31 -26.73
N ASP A 90 -8.30 -7.83 -27.41
CA ASP A 90 -8.19 -7.80 -28.86
C ASP A 90 -6.72 -7.88 -29.29
N ALA A 91 -6.43 -7.57 -30.56
CA ALA A 91 -5.07 -7.61 -31.11
C ALA A 91 -4.05 -6.79 -30.32
N ASN A 92 -4.45 -5.64 -29.76
CA ASN A 92 -3.57 -4.63 -29.19
C ASN A 92 -3.93 -4.21 -27.76
N SER A 93 -5.00 -4.74 -27.18
CA SER A 93 -5.43 -4.38 -25.83
C SER A 93 -5.54 -5.58 -24.89
N TYR A 94 -5.12 -5.35 -23.64
CA TYR A 94 -5.14 -6.32 -22.56
C TYR A 94 -5.72 -5.65 -21.31
N LEU A 95 -6.62 -6.35 -20.62
CA LEU A 95 -7.06 -5.97 -19.29
C LEU A 95 -6.02 -6.43 -18.28
N THR A 96 -5.43 -5.49 -17.55
CA THR A 96 -4.58 -5.79 -16.39
C THR A 96 -5.42 -5.77 -15.13
N ASN A 97 -5.60 -6.93 -14.50
CA ASN A 97 -6.19 -7.07 -13.18
C ASN A 97 -5.09 -7.40 -12.16
N MET A 98 -4.97 -6.62 -11.09
CA MET A 98 -4.04 -6.91 -9.99
C MET A 98 -4.79 -7.05 -8.68
N LYS A 99 -4.50 -8.14 -7.95
CA LYS A 99 -5.05 -8.39 -6.61
C LYS A 99 -3.91 -8.69 -5.67
N GLY A 100 -3.93 -8.09 -4.49
CA GLY A 100 -2.87 -8.31 -3.53
C GLY A 100 -3.05 -7.53 -2.23
N ILE A 101 -2.00 -7.58 -1.44
CA ILE A 101 -1.90 -6.93 -0.14
C ILE A 101 -0.79 -5.88 -0.16
N LYS A 102 -0.98 -4.79 0.59
CA LYS A 102 -0.06 -3.67 0.62
C LYS A 102 0.29 -3.26 2.04
N PHE A 103 1.58 -3.20 2.34
CA PHE A 103 2.13 -2.88 3.64
C PHE A 103 2.81 -1.52 3.65
N LYS A 104 2.56 -0.71 4.68
CA LYS A 104 3.28 0.55 4.86
C LYS A 104 4.66 0.24 5.43
N ILE A 105 5.70 0.44 4.63
CA ILE A 105 7.08 0.22 5.10
C ILE A 105 7.63 1.47 5.77
N GLY A 106 7.32 2.64 5.23
CA GLY A 106 7.76 3.89 5.82
C GLY A 106 7.14 5.12 5.19
N HIS A 107 7.54 6.26 5.72
CA HIS A 107 7.21 7.57 5.15
C HIS A 107 8.41 8.50 5.30
N LYS A 108 8.46 9.52 4.44
CA LYS A 108 9.41 10.61 4.51
C LYS A 108 8.63 11.91 4.57
N ARG A 109 8.79 12.65 5.67
CA ARG A 109 8.16 13.97 5.84
C ARG A 109 8.86 15.02 4.98
N PRO A 110 8.24 16.17 4.71
CA PRO A 110 8.78 17.17 3.79
C PRO A 110 10.20 17.62 4.13
N ASN A 111 10.49 17.81 5.42
CA ASN A 111 11.79 18.30 5.90
C ASN A 111 12.74 17.17 6.34
N TRP A 112 12.36 15.90 6.17
CA TRP A 112 13.23 14.79 6.55
C TRP A 112 14.25 14.53 5.45
N LYS A 113 15.48 14.18 5.84
CA LYS A 113 16.53 13.80 4.88
C LYS A 113 16.28 12.40 4.32
N THR A 114 15.70 11.51 5.11
CA THR A 114 15.59 10.08 4.79
C THR A 114 14.22 9.50 5.18
N PHE A 115 13.94 8.27 4.77
CA PHE A 115 12.70 7.57 5.15
C PHE A 115 12.72 7.17 6.63
N SER A 116 11.54 6.98 7.22
CA SER A 116 11.38 6.64 8.65
C SER A 116 12.17 5.42 9.12
N TYR A 117 12.34 4.40 8.28
CA TYR A 117 13.09 3.18 8.63
C TYR A 117 14.63 3.33 8.59
N ASN A 118 15.14 4.53 8.28
CA ASN A 118 16.58 4.81 8.30
C ASN A 118 17.02 5.53 9.59
N TYR A 119 16.10 5.73 10.55
CA TYR A 119 16.44 6.25 11.88
C TYR A 119 16.78 5.07 12.81
N PRO A 120 17.80 5.19 13.69
CA PRO A 120 18.31 4.04 14.46
C PRO A 120 17.29 3.33 15.35
N GLU A 121 16.30 4.06 15.89
CA GLU A 121 15.26 3.51 16.76
C GLU A 121 14.14 2.78 15.99
N GLN A 122 14.21 2.77 14.67
CA GLN A 122 13.19 2.18 13.81
C GLN A 122 13.73 0.91 13.19
N GLU A 123 12.89 -0.13 13.17
CA GLU A 123 13.18 -1.34 12.41
C GLU A 123 13.51 -1.00 10.94
N SER A 124 14.57 -1.62 10.42
CA SER A 124 15.11 -1.33 9.09
C SER A 124 14.15 -1.74 7.97
N TYR A 125 14.40 -1.22 6.76
CA TYR A 125 13.65 -1.64 5.57
C TYR A 125 13.71 -3.15 5.36
N LYS A 126 14.91 -3.74 5.40
CA LYS A 126 15.10 -5.16 5.07
C LYS A 126 14.43 -6.07 6.09
N ASP A 127 14.57 -5.76 7.39
CA ASP A 127 13.97 -6.58 8.45
C ASP A 127 12.44 -6.59 8.35
N ARG A 128 11.83 -5.43 8.05
CA ARG A 128 10.38 -5.33 7.78
C ARG A 128 9.95 -6.20 6.61
N ILE A 129 10.69 -6.17 5.50
CA ILE A 129 10.37 -6.98 4.31
C ILE A 129 10.51 -8.46 4.61
N ILE A 130 11.58 -8.88 5.29
CA ILE A 130 11.81 -10.27 5.69
C ILE A 130 10.63 -10.77 6.53
N LYS A 131 10.25 -10.04 7.58
CA LYS A 131 9.10 -10.41 8.43
C LYS A 131 7.79 -10.52 7.66
N ILE A 132 7.53 -9.60 6.72
CA ILE A 132 6.34 -9.66 5.86
C ILE A 132 6.35 -10.92 5.00
N LEU A 133 7.49 -11.23 4.37
CA LEU A 133 7.63 -12.37 3.48
C LEU A 133 7.55 -13.69 4.24
N GLU A 134 8.19 -13.80 5.40
CA GLU A 134 8.11 -14.96 6.28
C GLU A 134 6.67 -15.20 6.73
N LYS A 135 5.96 -14.15 7.16
CA LYS A 135 4.56 -14.28 7.56
C LYS A 135 3.66 -14.66 6.40
N THR A 136 3.90 -14.10 5.22
CA THR A 136 3.15 -14.43 4.00
C THR A 136 3.38 -15.90 3.62
N LEU A 137 4.64 -16.36 3.66
CA LEU A 137 5.00 -17.75 3.39
C LEU A 137 4.36 -18.71 4.40
N GLU A 138 4.37 -18.36 5.68
CA GLU A 138 3.70 -19.15 6.74
C GLU A 138 2.20 -19.29 6.43
N ASN A 139 1.52 -18.18 6.12
CA ASN A 139 0.10 -18.20 5.77
C ASN A 139 -0.18 -19.08 4.55
N LEU A 140 0.61 -18.95 3.47
CA LEU A 140 0.46 -19.79 2.27
C LEU A 140 0.68 -21.28 2.57
N LYS A 141 1.62 -21.62 3.44
CA LYS A 141 1.83 -23.01 3.87
C LYS A 141 0.63 -23.54 4.67
N ASN A 142 0.06 -22.73 5.56
CA ASN A 142 -1.11 -23.10 6.35
C ASN A 142 -2.35 -23.30 5.45
N GLU A 143 -2.57 -22.41 4.49
CA GLU A 143 -3.63 -22.53 3.48
C GLU A 143 -3.48 -23.83 2.67
N LYS A 144 -2.26 -24.15 2.22
CA LYS A 144 -1.96 -25.38 1.46
C LYS A 144 -2.32 -26.65 2.24
N ILE A 145 -2.14 -26.66 3.57
CA ILE A 145 -2.41 -27.82 4.44
C ILE A 145 -3.87 -27.84 4.93
N GLY A 146 -4.67 -26.83 4.58
CA GLY A 146 -6.08 -26.71 4.97
C GLY A 146 -6.30 -26.17 6.39
N ILE A 147 -5.24 -25.72 7.06
CA ILE A 147 -5.31 -25.08 8.38
C ILE A 147 -5.56 -23.59 8.12
N GLY A 148 -6.83 -23.18 8.03
CA GLY A 148 -7.19 -21.76 7.93
C GLY A 148 -8.08 -21.37 6.76
N LYS A 149 -9.13 -22.14 6.44
CA LYS A 149 -10.30 -21.55 5.79
C LYS A 149 -11.01 -20.60 6.76
N PHE A 150 -10.44 -19.42 6.99
CA PHE A 150 -11.20 -18.29 7.50
C PHE A 150 -11.73 -17.52 6.29
N THR A 151 -13.01 -17.75 6.02
CA THR A 151 -13.86 -16.90 5.19
C THR A 151 -13.80 -15.45 5.70
N PHE A 152 -13.55 -14.51 4.78
CA PHE A 152 -13.71 -13.08 5.00
C PHE A 152 -15.19 -12.68 5.12
#